data_AF-A0A1C6B3L5-F1
#
_entry.id   AF-A0A1C6B3L5-F1
#
_cell.length_a   1.000
_cell.length_b   1.000
_cell.length_c   1.000
_cell.angle_alpha   90.00
_cell.angle_beta   90.00
_cell.angle_gamma   90.00
#
_symmetry.space_group_name_H-M   'P 1'
#
loop_
_entity.id
_entity.type
_entity.pdbx_description
1 polymer ?
#
loop_
_entity_poly.entity_id
_entity_poly.type
_entity_poly.pdbx_seq_one_letter_code
_entity_poly.pdbx_strand_id
1 'polypeptide(L)'
;MEIKKIRRVCLVLLCIAVTGIVGCGKKDVNSKKHEPITFMAPYMDVDSFIKEVHKTYPEVNLKVVPYSGANTTVYLNTIMEENDLPDICTLTLYDPEQQDLSDKMLDLSGYAFTDNYVESRLKEVSDDGAIYMLPSAYNCFGITYNKTLLKKHGWTLPQSFGELKQLAKEAEKAGVQLCLPQIQYPGYGFQYLCNIADTGFLSSLDGRQWQKDYLSGKANVSTTKGMMDSMEYIEKWKNLGMLDGSNSDPIDDAVTRENFIKGNTLFMLGSQNGITDSDATTDEFGLMPYLSEDGSKNVYILSVGRYYGLNKQLENDSQKLEDALKVMEVLSTVEGTSSLYPEESLKASLLPFKDAKADDTYYGDIAEAINAGNTAPLIYTGWENTLVTTGTKMLEYMQNKATIKDVVKQLEDDQESVVNNKPEVITTTTEDISQKNCAKLVGRCFAQATNSDLALVSLGTWISGNGLDQNNDGVSGKLYTKDITVDDLSTIIPTGWSRTIQTVRLTGKQIQDLYKEGYDAVGTGNNYSYILVSPIKLEEDKTYQVAISGISDKLKSEMEVTDSGIVGIDAAKEFFGKFKTLSEADAEWK
;
A
#
# COMPACT_ATOMS: atom_id res chain seq x y z
N MET A 1 -39.73 52.81 -5.44
CA MET A 1 -40.30 53.34 -6.70
C MET A 1 -39.17 53.43 -7.72
N GLU A 2 -39.29 52.63 -8.78
CA GLU A 2 -38.62 52.64 -10.11
C GLU A 2 -37.07 52.73 -10.17
N ILE A 3 -36.33 51.65 -10.46
CA ILE A 3 -36.11 50.91 -11.73
C ILE A 3 -35.36 51.69 -12.82
N LYS A 4 -34.12 51.25 -13.11
CA LYS A 4 -33.53 50.94 -14.45
C LYS A 4 -32.14 50.32 -14.24
N LYS A 5 -31.97 48.99 -14.25
CA LYS A 5 -31.64 48.10 -15.39
C LYS A 5 -30.54 48.61 -16.34
N ILE A 6 -29.33 48.05 -16.23
CA ILE A 6 -28.44 47.77 -17.37
C ILE A 6 -27.88 46.34 -17.21
N ARG A 7 -28.13 45.53 -18.24
CA ARG A 7 -27.64 44.17 -18.50
C ARG A 7 -26.31 44.23 -19.28
N ARG A 8 -25.36 43.35 -18.97
CA ARG A 8 -24.35 42.76 -19.90
C ARG A 8 -24.05 41.36 -19.35
N VAL A 9 -24.75 40.31 -19.78
CA VAL A 9 -24.55 39.46 -20.99
C VAL A 9 -23.28 38.63 -20.92
N CYS A 10 -23.52 37.32 -20.83
CA CYS A 10 -22.63 36.17 -20.84
C CYS A 10 -21.80 36.03 -22.13
N LEU A 11 -20.66 35.34 -22.03
CA LEU A 11 -20.06 34.62 -23.14
C LEU A 11 -19.60 33.24 -22.66
N VAL A 12 -20.53 32.28 -22.80
CA VAL A 12 -20.27 30.83 -22.85
C VAL A 12 -20.36 30.47 -24.33
N LEU A 13 -19.33 29.84 -24.89
CA LEU A 13 -19.27 29.16 -26.19
C LEU A 13 -17.88 28.47 -26.22
N LEU A 14 -17.78 27.15 -26.38
CA LEU A 14 -18.03 26.48 -27.65
C LEU A 14 -18.62 25.07 -27.46
N CYS A 15 -19.83 24.88 -27.96
CA CYS A 15 -20.37 23.57 -28.33
C CYS A 15 -19.80 23.18 -29.70
N ILE A 16 -19.20 21.99 -29.82
CA ILE A 16 -18.99 21.35 -31.13
C ILE A 16 -20.24 20.55 -31.45
N ALA A 17 -20.99 21.05 -32.43
CA ALA A 17 -22.09 20.33 -33.06
C ALA A 17 -21.52 19.30 -34.05
N VAL A 18 -21.84 18.03 -33.87
CA VAL A 18 -21.74 17.02 -34.93
C VAL A 18 -23.17 16.60 -35.27
N THR A 19 -23.61 16.98 -36.47
CA THR A 19 -24.89 16.58 -37.04
C THR A 19 -24.79 15.20 -37.69
N GLY A 20 -25.49 14.24 -37.09
CA GLY A 20 -26.43 13.30 -37.76
C GLY A 20 -25.91 12.34 -38.84
N ILE A 21 -25.89 11.05 -38.48
CA ILE A 21 -26.44 9.98 -39.33
C ILE A 21 -27.51 9.25 -38.51
N VAL A 22 -28.73 9.23 -39.06
CA VAL A 22 -29.94 8.64 -38.48
C VAL A 22 -29.93 7.13 -38.75
N GLY A 23 -29.81 6.33 -37.69
CA GLY A 23 -30.13 4.90 -37.69
C GLY A 23 -31.28 4.65 -36.72
N CYS A 24 -32.45 4.28 -37.24
CA CYS A 24 -33.63 3.93 -36.45
C CYS A 24 -33.39 2.69 -35.58
N GLY A 25 -33.38 2.86 -34.26
CA GLY A 25 -33.47 1.78 -33.30
C GLY A 25 -33.84 2.35 -31.92
N LYS A 26 -35.04 2.03 -31.43
CA LYS A 26 -35.61 2.24 -30.08
C LYS A 26 -35.24 3.56 -29.35
N LYS A 27 -36.25 4.41 -29.18
CA LYS A 27 -36.21 5.55 -28.26
C LYS A 27 -35.89 5.08 -26.83
N ASP A 28 -34.67 5.32 -26.38
CA ASP A 28 -34.37 5.33 -24.95
C ASP A 28 -34.99 6.58 -24.33
N VAL A 29 -35.77 6.32 -23.29
CA VAL A 29 -36.44 7.31 -22.48
C VAL A 29 -35.38 7.98 -21.61
N ASN A 30 -34.91 9.16 -22.03
CA ASN A 30 -34.48 10.24 -21.15
C ASN A 30 -33.63 9.84 -19.92
N SER A 31 -32.51 9.12 -20.09
CA SER A 31 -31.53 8.96 -19.01
C SER A 31 -30.69 10.24 -18.93
N LYS A 32 -30.95 11.07 -17.92
CA LYS A 32 -29.92 12.05 -17.51
C LYS A 32 -28.74 11.22 -17.03
N LYS A 33 -27.59 11.34 -17.70
CA LYS A 33 -26.34 10.72 -17.24
C LYS A 33 -26.06 11.24 -15.83
N HIS A 34 -26.00 10.34 -14.84
CA HIS A 34 -25.68 10.67 -13.46
C HIS A 34 -24.34 11.44 -13.40
N GLU A 35 -24.26 12.41 -12.49
CA GLU A 35 -22.97 13.04 -12.19
C GLU A 35 -21.97 11.96 -11.75
N PRO A 36 -20.71 11.98 -12.23
CA PRO A 36 -19.75 10.96 -11.85
C PRO A 36 -19.42 11.00 -10.36
N ILE A 37 -19.30 9.81 -9.77
CA ILE A 37 -18.67 9.59 -8.47
C ILE A 37 -17.21 9.18 -8.67
N THR A 38 -16.35 9.61 -7.76
CA THR A 38 -14.90 9.38 -7.79
C THR A 38 -14.52 8.15 -6.97
N PHE A 39 -13.74 7.25 -7.58
CA PHE A 39 -13.27 6.01 -6.95
C PHE A 39 -11.74 6.02 -6.84
N MET A 40 -11.22 6.03 -5.61
CA MET A 40 -9.79 6.03 -5.34
C MET A 40 -9.15 4.67 -5.64
N ALA A 41 -8.29 4.61 -6.66
CA ALA A 41 -7.70 3.38 -7.16
C ALA A 41 -6.16 3.43 -7.26
N PRO A 42 -5.45 3.53 -6.13
CA PRO A 42 -3.99 3.46 -6.13
C PRO A 42 -3.52 2.05 -6.50
N TYR A 43 -2.72 1.90 -7.56
CA TYR A 43 -2.19 0.61 -8.00
C TYR A 43 -3.28 -0.48 -8.14
N MET A 44 -4.36 -0.17 -8.85
CA MET A 44 -5.45 -1.13 -9.11
C MET A 44 -5.88 -1.09 -10.58
N ASP A 45 -6.13 -2.27 -11.14
CA ASP A 45 -6.93 -2.42 -12.35
C ASP A 45 -8.40 -2.51 -11.95
N VAL A 46 -9.20 -1.55 -12.40
CA VAL A 46 -10.61 -1.42 -12.02
C VAL A 46 -11.55 -1.65 -13.20
N ASP A 47 -11.05 -2.02 -14.38
CA ASP A 47 -11.89 -2.25 -15.56
C ASP A 47 -12.90 -3.37 -15.34
N SER A 48 -12.46 -4.47 -14.73
CA SER A 48 -13.32 -5.61 -14.39
C SER A 48 -14.35 -5.25 -13.33
N PHE A 49 -13.95 -4.47 -12.31
CA PHE A 49 -14.87 -4.00 -11.28
C PHE A 49 -15.91 -3.02 -11.81
N ILE A 50 -15.53 -2.08 -12.69
CA ILE A 50 -16.49 -1.16 -13.32
C ILE A 50 -17.54 -1.95 -14.12
N LYS A 51 -17.11 -2.99 -14.85
CA LYS A 51 -18.04 -3.89 -15.56
C LYS A 51 -18.98 -4.60 -14.57
N GLU A 52 -18.45 -5.05 -13.43
CA GLU A 52 -19.24 -5.70 -12.38
C GLU A 52 -20.32 -4.76 -11.84
N VAL A 53 -19.96 -3.52 -11.53
CA VAL A 53 -20.90 -2.48 -11.10
C VAL A 53 -21.98 -2.27 -12.16
N HIS A 54 -21.61 -2.17 -13.43
CA HIS A 54 -22.55 -1.90 -14.53
C HIS A 54 -23.47 -3.07 -14.89
N LYS A 55 -23.18 -4.31 -14.46
CA LYS A 55 -24.13 -5.42 -14.61
C LYS A 55 -25.42 -5.17 -13.82
N THR A 56 -25.29 -4.61 -12.62
CA THR A 56 -26.42 -4.35 -11.71
C THR A 56 -26.89 -2.89 -11.79
N TYR A 57 -25.95 -1.95 -11.96
CA TYR A 57 -26.17 -0.51 -11.89
C TYR A 57 -25.59 0.23 -13.11
N PRO A 58 -26.18 0.06 -14.31
CA PRO A 58 -25.66 0.65 -15.56
C PRO A 58 -25.73 2.20 -15.59
N GLU A 59 -26.51 2.82 -14.70
CA GLU A 59 -26.60 4.27 -14.56
C GLU A 59 -25.42 4.90 -13.82
N VAL A 60 -24.70 4.13 -12.99
CA VAL A 60 -23.60 4.62 -12.16
C VAL A 60 -22.43 5.01 -13.05
N ASN A 61 -21.92 6.22 -12.84
CA ASN A 61 -20.82 6.78 -13.63
C ASN A 61 -19.57 6.93 -12.75
N LEU A 62 -18.55 6.09 -12.97
CA LEU A 62 -17.33 6.08 -12.16
C LEU A 62 -16.21 6.89 -12.81
N LYS A 63 -15.59 7.78 -12.04
CA LYS A 63 -14.33 8.45 -12.38
C LYS A 63 -13.21 7.93 -11.47
N VAL A 64 -12.24 7.25 -12.06
CA VAL A 64 -11.11 6.68 -11.32
C VAL A 64 -10.14 7.79 -10.91
N VAL A 65 -9.74 7.79 -9.64
CA VAL A 65 -8.67 8.64 -9.08
C VAL A 65 -7.47 7.74 -8.80
N PRO A 66 -6.49 7.67 -9.72
CA PRO A 66 -5.37 6.74 -9.60
C PRO A 66 -4.26 7.27 -8.72
N TYR A 67 -3.39 6.36 -8.32
CA TYR A 67 -2.02 6.69 -7.94
C TYR A 67 -1.09 5.53 -8.33
N SER A 68 -0.06 5.84 -9.10
CA SER A 68 0.96 4.89 -9.58
C SER A 68 2.38 5.40 -9.25
N GLY A 69 2.49 6.35 -8.31
CA GLY A 69 3.76 6.93 -7.89
C GLY A 69 4.46 6.11 -6.81
N ALA A 70 5.71 6.40 -6.51
CA ALA A 70 6.57 5.52 -5.71
C ALA A 70 6.16 5.33 -4.23
N ASN A 71 5.30 6.18 -3.66
CA ASN A 71 4.95 6.13 -2.24
C ASN A 71 3.44 6.26 -1.97
N THR A 72 2.73 5.15 -2.15
CA THR A 72 1.27 5.07 -1.99
C THR A 72 0.80 5.44 -0.61
N THR A 73 1.46 4.92 0.44
CA THR A 73 1.01 5.13 1.82
C THR A 73 1.06 6.61 2.19
N VAL A 74 2.16 7.30 1.89
CA VAL A 74 2.26 8.76 2.14
C VAL A 74 1.24 9.54 1.32
N TYR A 75 1.05 9.19 0.05
CA TYR A 75 0.04 9.84 -0.79
C TYR A 75 -1.37 9.72 -0.22
N LEU A 76 -1.78 8.52 0.19
CA LEU A 76 -3.11 8.27 0.75
C LEU A 76 -3.30 8.97 2.10
N ASN A 77 -2.31 8.89 2.99
CA ASN A 77 -2.36 9.58 4.29
C ASN A 77 -2.45 11.11 4.10
N THR A 78 -1.66 11.67 3.18
CA THR A 78 -1.69 13.10 2.90
C THR A 78 -3.06 13.55 2.38
N ILE A 79 -3.68 12.81 1.47
CA ILE A 79 -5.04 13.12 1.00
C ILE A 79 -6.05 13.11 2.15
N MET A 80 -5.93 12.15 3.08
CA MET A 80 -6.77 12.07 4.26
C MET A 80 -6.57 13.25 5.21
N GLU A 81 -5.32 13.62 5.49
CA GLU A 81 -4.95 14.74 6.37
C GLU A 81 -5.41 16.08 5.81
N GLU A 82 -5.23 16.29 4.51
CA GLU A 82 -5.58 17.53 3.80
C GLU A 82 -7.06 17.60 3.40
N ASN A 83 -7.84 16.56 3.71
CA ASN A 83 -9.28 16.48 3.45
C ASN A 83 -9.67 16.64 1.96
N ASP A 84 -8.80 16.23 1.04
CA ASP A 84 -9.02 16.23 -0.43
C ASP A 84 -9.57 14.88 -0.92
N LEU A 85 -10.63 14.43 -0.25
CA LEU A 85 -11.14 13.07 -0.33
C LEU A 85 -12.02 12.84 -1.58
N PRO A 86 -11.80 11.75 -2.35
CA PRO A 86 -12.78 11.29 -3.35
C PRO A 86 -14.06 10.78 -2.68
N ASP A 87 -15.09 10.50 -3.48
CA ASP A 87 -16.39 10.01 -3.00
C ASP A 87 -16.24 8.63 -2.33
N ILE A 88 -15.46 7.74 -2.95
CA ILE A 88 -15.07 6.42 -2.39
C ILE A 88 -13.58 6.43 -2.14
N CYS A 89 -13.21 6.37 -0.87
CA CYS A 89 -11.84 6.46 -0.37
C CYS A 89 -11.21 5.08 -0.16
N THR A 90 -9.89 5.00 -0.35
CA THR A 90 -9.12 3.76 -0.21
C THR A 90 -7.90 4.00 0.68
N LEU A 91 -7.68 3.14 1.68
CA LEU A 91 -6.45 3.11 2.49
C LEU A 91 -5.73 1.76 2.38
N THR A 92 -4.40 1.76 2.56
CA THR A 92 -3.58 0.54 2.71
C THR A 92 -3.43 0.10 4.15
N LEU A 93 -3.44 1.06 5.08
CA LEU A 93 -3.32 0.86 6.51
C LEU A 93 -4.45 1.63 7.16
N TYR A 94 -5.20 0.96 8.02
CA TYR A 94 -6.23 1.55 8.83
C TYR A 94 -6.20 0.91 10.19
N ASP A 95 -6.15 1.75 11.22
CA ASP A 95 -6.32 1.33 12.60
C ASP A 95 -7.30 2.30 13.28
N PRO A 96 -8.56 1.89 13.54
CA PRO A 96 -9.55 2.75 14.19
C PRO A 96 -9.07 3.25 15.56
N GLU A 97 -8.15 2.53 16.21
CA GLU A 97 -7.63 2.93 17.50
C GLU A 97 -6.62 4.09 17.41
N GLN A 98 -5.96 4.28 16.27
CA GLN A 98 -4.97 5.33 16.02
C GLN A 98 -5.51 6.45 15.13
N GLN A 99 -6.53 6.16 14.32
CA GLN A 99 -7.05 7.05 13.29
C GLN A 99 -8.55 7.29 13.48
N ASP A 100 -8.89 8.47 14.01
CA ASP A 100 -10.28 8.93 14.06
C ASP A 100 -10.71 9.48 12.69
N LEU A 101 -11.65 8.77 12.06
CA LEU A 101 -12.24 9.12 10.77
C LEU A 101 -13.69 9.63 10.87
N SER A 102 -14.22 9.80 12.08
CA SER A 102 -15.64 10.14 12.31
C SER A 102 -16.10 11.46 11.67
N ASP A 103 -15.18 12.41 11.53
CA ASP A 103 -15.44 13.69 10.86
C ASP A 103 -15.27 13.65 9.34
N LYS A 104 -14.63 12.60 8.79
CA LYS A 104 -14.26 12.50 7.37
C LYS A 104 -15.05 11.45 6.60
N MET A 105 -15.45 10.36 7.25
CA MET A 105 -16.10 9.21 6.62
C MET A 105 -17.53 9.01 7.15
N LEU A 106 -18.38 8.41 6.33
CA LEU A 106 -19.70 7.95 6.74
C LEU A 106 -19.57 6.73 7.65
N ASP A 107 -20.42 6.66 8.67
CA ASP A 107 -20.60 5.43 9.43
C ASP A 107 -21.40 4.43 8.59
N LEU A 108 -20.75 3.33 8.24
CA LEU A 108 -21.27 2.28 7.38
C LEU A 108 -22.01 1.18 8.16
N SER A 109 -21.97 1.20 9.50
CA SER A 109 -22.50 0.13 10.36
C SER A 109 -23.99 -0.18 10.15
N GLY A 110 -24.76 0.79 9.64
CA GLY A 110 -26.21 0.67 9.42
C GLY A 110 -26.63 0.17 8.03
N TYR A 111 -25.71 -0.11 7.11
CA TYR A 111 -26.06 -0.51 5.73
C TYR A 111 -26.06 -2.03 5.54
N ALA A 112 -27.03 -2.54 4.79
CA ALA A 112 -27.24 -3.99 4.62
C ALA A 112 -26.02 -4.75 4.04
N PHE A 113 -25.16 -4.08 3.26
CA PHE A 113 -23.98 -4.74 2.71
C PHE A 113 -22.95 -5.16 3.78
N THR A 114 -22.98 -4.57 4.99
CA THR A 114 -22.11 -5.02 6.09
C THR A 114 -22.47 -6.41 6.57
N ASP A 115 -23.71 -6.87 6.36
CA ASP A 115 -24.15 -8.22 6.75
C ASP A 115 -23.43 -9.33 5.98
N ASN A 116 -22.83 -9.01 4.83
CA ASN A 116 -22.05 -9.95 4.03
C ASN A 116 -20.70 -10.29 4.68
N TYR A 117 -20.19 -9.45 5.58
CA TYR A 117 -18.87 -9.61 6.18
C TYR A 117 -18.89 -10.58 7.37
N VAL A 118 -17.79 -11.30 7.56
CA VAL A 118 -17.55 -12.09 8.78
C VAL A 118 -17.39 -11.13 9.97
N GLU A 119 -18.11 -11.40 11.05
CA GLU A 119 -18.20 -10.52 12.22
C GLU A 119 -16.83 -10.19 12.84
N SER A 120 -15.93 -11.18 12.91
CA SER A 120 -14.57 -10.97 13.44
C SER A 120 -13.74 -10.00 12.61
N ARG A 121 -14.00 -9.89 11.29
CA ARG A 121 -13.32 -8.92 10.41
C ARG A 121 -13.86 -7.51 10.60
N LEU A 122 -15.19 -7.36 10.78
CA LEU A 122 -15.78 -6.05 11.09
C LEU A 122 -15.35 -5.53 12.46
N LYS A 123 -15.19 -6.43 13.44
CA LYS A 123 -14.72 -6.06 14.77
C LYS A 123 -13.33 -5.41 14.77
N GLU A 124 -12.44 -5.83 13.88
CA GLU A 124 -11.08 -5.28 13.76
C GLU A 124 -11.05 -3.84 13.22
N VAL A 125 -12.11 -3.41 12.50
CA VAL A 125 -12.21 -2.06 11.92
C VAL A 125 -13.27 -1.19 12.59
N SER A 126 -13.89 -1.69 13.66
CA SER A 126 -14.96 -0.98 14.37
C SER A 126 -14.38 0.02 15.37
N ASP A 127 -14.98 1.20 15.42
CA ASP A 127 -14.68 2.28 16.35
C ASP A 127 -15.92 2.57 17.20
N ASP A 128 -15.94 2.06 18.45
CA ASP A 128 -17.09 2.14 19.36
C ASP A 128 -18.44 1.73 18.74
N GLY A 129 -18.41 0.76 17.81
CA GLY A 129 -19.58 0.24 17.10
C GLY A 129 -19.85 0.89 15.74
N ALA A 130 -19.23 2.04 15.44
CA ALA A 130 -19.22 2.61 14.09
C ALA A 130 -18.25 1.84 13.18
N ILE A 131 -18.47 1.91 11.86
CA ILE A 131 -17.59 1.33 10.85
C ILE A 131 -17.34 2.37 9.76
N TYR A 132 -16.16 3.00 9.78
CA TYR A 132 -15.83 4.05 8.80
C TYR A 132 -15.18 3.53 7.51
N MET A 133 -14.53 2.36 7.60
CA MET A 133 -13.84 1.73 6.48
C MET A 133 -14.06 0.22 6.53
N LEU A 134 -14.40 -0.39 5.39
CA LEU A 134 -14.59 -1.82 5.25
C LEU A 134 -13.31 -2.50 4.71
N PRO A 135 -12.90 -3.64 5.27
CA PRO A 135 -11.71 -4.36 4.78
C PRO A 135 -11.98 -5.02 3.42
N SER A 136 -10.93 -5.15 2.61
CA SER A 136 -10.94 -5.89 1.34
C SER A 136 -10.37 -7.31 1.50
N ALA A 137 -9.81 -7.85 0.42
CA ALA A 137 -8.90 -8.99 0.49
C ALA A 137 -7.77 -8.73 1.51
N TYR A 138 -7.40 -9.77 2.25
CA TYR A 138 -6.38 -9.73 3.29
C TYR A 138 -5.51 -10.98 3.25
N ASN A 139 -4.31 -10.87 3.78
CA ASN A 139 -3.35 -11.96 3.96
C ASN A 139 -3.30 -12.36 5.43
N CYS A 140 -2.91 -13.61 5.65
CA CYS A 140 -2.72 -14.17 6.98
C CYS A 140 -1.27 -14.59 7.16
N PHE A 141 -0.63 -14.14 8.23
CA PHE A 141 0.68 -14.58 8.66
C PHE A 141 0.57 -15.51 9.87
N GLY A 142 1.39 -16.55 9.84
CA GLY A 142 1.58 -17.49 10.93
C GLY A 142 2.95 -18.13 10.79
N ILE A 143 3.13 -19.28 11.41
CA ILE A 143 4.38 -20.05 11.36
C ILE A 143 4.17 -21.19 10.38
N THR A 144 4.95 -21.20 9.29
CA THR A 144 4.87 -22.29 8.32
C THR A 144 5.45 -23.56 8.95
N TYR A 145 4.81 -24.71 8.77
CA TYR A 145 5.31 -25.99 9.27
C TYR A 145 5.28 -27.08 8.19
N ASN A 146 6.19 -28.06 8.31
CA ASN A 146 6.27 -29.20 7.41
C ASN A 146 5.37 -30.36 7.90
N LYS A 147 4.23 -30.58 7.22
CA LYS A 147 3.26 -31.65 7.53
C LYS A 147 3.86 -33.03 7.31
N THR A 148 4.67 -33.19 6.26
CA THR A 148 5.32 -34.46 5.91
C THR A 148 6.26 -34.91 7.02
N LEU A 149 7.07 -34.01 7.59
CA LEU A 149 7.96 -34.32 8.70
C LEU A 149 7.19 -34.67 9.98
N LEU A 150 6.15 -33.93 10.35
CA LEU A 150 5.30 -34.30 11.48
C LEU A 150 4.74 -35.72 11.32
N LYS A 151 4.16 -36.02 10.15
CA LYS A 151 3.58 -37.34 9.85
C LYS A 151 4.63 -38.45 9.84
N LYS A 152 5.80 -38.21 9.27
CA LYS A 152 6.92 -39.17 9.21
C LYS A 152 7.38 -39.61 10.60
N HIS A 153 7.39 -38.69 11.56
CA HIS A 153 7.83 -38.95 12.93
C HIS A 153 6.69 -39.30 13.90
N GLY A 154 5.43 -39.23 13.45
CA GLY A 154 4.26 -39.46 14.31
C GLY A 154 4.01 -38.33 15.31
N TRP A 155 4.48 -37.13 15.01
CA TRP A 155 4.32 -35.93 15.84
C TRP A 155 3.01 -35.22 15.54
N THR A 156 2.47 -34.55 16.56
CA THR A 156 1.29 -33.70 16.45
C THR A 156 1.72 -32.22 16.35
N LEU A 157 0.97 -31.43 15.59
CA LEU A 157 1.16 -29.99 15.54
C LEU A 157 0.86 -29.37 16.92
N PRO A 158 1.79 -28.61 17.53
CA PRO A 158 1.60 -28.10 18.88
C PRO A 158 0.53 -27.01 18.90
N GLN A 159 -0.33 -27.06 19.92
CA GLN A 159 -1.40 -26.09 20.16
C GLN A 159 -1.07 -25.11 21.31
N SER A 160 0.08 -25.29 21.96
CA SER A 160 0.57 -24.40 23.02
C SER A 160 2.10 -24.35 23.00
N PHE A 161 2.67 -23.32 23.61
CA PHE A 161 4.12 -23.26 23.79
C PHE A 161 4.67 -24.44 24.61
N GLY A 162 3.89 -24.93 25.59
CA GLY A 162 4.22 -26.12 26.36
C GLY A 162 4.39 -27.38 25.50
N GLU A 163 3.51 -27.58 24.52
CA GLU A 163 3.61 -28.68 23.54
C GLU A 163 4.74 -28.46 22.54
N LEU A 164 4.93 -27.23 22.06
CA LEU A 164 6.04 -26.89 21.17
C LEU A 164 7.39 -27.19 21.84
N LYS A 165 7.50 -26.96 23.16
CA LYS A 165 8.69 -27.30 23.95
C LYS A 165 8.94 -28.81 24.04
N GLN A 166 7.90 -29.63 24.04
CA GLN A 166 8.03 -31.08 24.02
C GLN A 166 8.49 -31.55 22.63
N LEU A 167 7.85 -31.05 21.58
CA LEU A 167 8.18 -31.34 20.20
C LEU A 167 9.61 -30.93 19.84
N ALA A 168 10.08 -29.78 20.31
CA ALA A 168 11.46 -29.33 20.11
C ALA A 168 12.50 -30.35 20.61
N LYS A 169 12.25 -30.98 21.77
CA LYS A 169 13.13 -32.03 22.31
C LYS A 169 13.10 -33.30 21.47
N GLU A 170 11.97 -33.61 20.86
CA GLU A 170 11.84 -34.77 19.96
C GLU A 170 12.52 -34.51 18.63
N ALA A 171 12.36 -33.31 18.07
CA ALA A 171 13.04 -32.84 16.87
C ALA A 171 14.56 -32.89 17.05
N GLU A 172 15.09 -32.36 18.16
CA GLU A 172 16.51 -32.40 18.49
C GLU A 172 17.04 -33.85 18.53
N LYS A 173 16.34 -34.75 19.23
CA LYS A 173 16.72 -36.19 19.30
C LYS A 173 16.70 -36.88 17.95
N ALA A 174 15.81 -36.45 17.05
CA ALA A 174 15.67 -36.98 15.70
C ALA A 174 16.64 -36.32 14.69
N GLY A 175 17.43 -35.32 15.11
CA GLY A 175 18.28 -34.55 14.21
C GLY A 175 17.50 -33.67 13.22
N VAL A 176 16.27 -33.30 13.57
CA VAL A 176 15.41 -32.38 12.82
C VAL A 176 15.63 -30.97 13.36
N GLN A 177 15.96 -30.02 12.47
CA GLN A 177 16.09 -28.62 12.84
C GLN A 177 14.70 -28.08 13.21
N LEU A 178 14.60 -27.39 14.34
CA LEU A 178 13.30 -26.90 14.80
C LEU A 178 12.75 -25.81 13.89
N CYS A 179 13.50 -24.73 13.66
CA CYS A 179 13.01 -23.57 12.93
C CYS A 179 14.09 -22.92 12.07
N LEU A 180 13.67 -22.26 10.98
CA LEU A 180 14.44 -21.30 10.20
C LEU A 180 13.65 -19.98 10.10
N PRO A 181 14.06 -18.91 10.78
CA PRO A 181 13.43 -17.61 10.59
C PRO A 181 14.04 -16.85 9.41
N GLN A 182 13.22 -16.20 8.59
CA GLN A 182 13.68 -15.23 7.59
C GLN A 182 14.17 -13.95 8.28
N ILE A 183 15.32 -13.43 7.83
CA ILE A 183 16.05 -12.33 8.48
C ILE A 183 16.65 -11.33 7.49
N GLN A 184 16.29 -11.38 6.21
CA GLN A 184 16.79 -10.43 5.20
C GLN A 184 16.34 -8.99 5.50
N TYR A 185 15.06 -8.81 5.88
CA TYR A 185 14.46 -7.48 6.05
C TYR A 185 14.28 -7.13 7.52
N PRO A 186 14.69 -5.91 7.96
CA PRO A 186 14.49 -5.44 9.34
C PRO A 186 13.05 -5.55 9.84
N GLY A 187 12.06 -5.34 8.96
CA GLY A 187 10.65 -5.45 9.30
C GLY A 187 10.26 -6.79 9.93
N TYR A 188 10.93 -7.89 9.56
CA TYR A 188 10.67 -9.19 10.18
C TYR A 188 11.00 -9.22 11.68
N GLY A 189 12.10 -8.59 12.10
CA GLY A 189 12.46 -8.54 13.51
C GLY A 189 11.37 -7.85 14.33
N PHE A 190 10.89 -6.70 13.86
CA PHE A 190 9.82 -5.94 14.52
C PHE A 190 8.49 -6.70 14.48
N GLN A 191 8.17 -7.34 13.35
CA GLN A 191 6.99 -8.16 13.19
C GLN A 191 7.00 -9.35 14.18
N TYR A 192 8.09 -10.12 14.28
CA TYR A 192 8.15 -11.28 15.19
C TYR A 192 8.01 -10.86 16.66
N LEU A 193 8.59 -9.72 17.03
CA LEU A 193 8.45 -9.12 18.34
C LEU A 193 6.97 -8.87 18.68
N CYS A 194 6.26 -8.17 17.79
CA CYS A 194 4.84 -7.82 17.98
C CYS A 194 3.95 -9.06 17.96
N ASN A 195 4.12 -9.93 16.96
CA ASN A 195 3.30 -11.14 16.79
C ASN A 195 3.35 -12.08 18.01
N ILE A 196 4.54 -12.25 18.62
CA ILE A 196 4.67 -13.05 19.84
C ILE A 196 4.02 -12.34 21.02
N ALA A 197 4.18 -11.02 21.14
CA ALA A 197 3.57 -10.23 22.21
C ALA A 197 2.03 -10.15 22.11
N ASP A 198 1.46 -10.30 20.90
CA ASP A 198 0.02 -10.39 20.65
C ASP A 198 -0.62 -11.68 21.17
N THR A 199 0.17 -12.73 21.42
CA THR A 199 -0.31 -13.93 22.14
C THR A 199 -0.59 -13.66 23.63
N GLY A 200 -0.30 -12.45 24.11
CA GLY A 200 -0.35 -12.07 25.52
C GLY A 200 -0.85 -10.64 25.75
N PHE A 201 0.09 -9.71 25.93
CA PHE A 201 -0.21 -8.36 26.41
C PHE A 201 -0.73 -7.44 25.30
N LEU A 202 -0.11 -7.39 24.11
CA LEU A 202 -0.43 -6.37 23.09
C LEU A 202 -1.88 -6.45 22.58
N SER A 203 -2.46 -7.65 22.52
CA SER A 203 -3.85 -7.88 22.13
C SER A 203 -4.88 -7.64 23.25
N SER A 204 -4.44 -7.43 24.49
CA SER A 204 -5.32 -7.11 25.63
C SER A 204 -5.80 -5.66 25.59
N LEU A 205 -6.87 -5.33 26.31
CA LEU A 205 -7.35 -3.94 26.43
C LEU A 205 -6.26 -2.99 26.94
N ASP A 206 -5.53 -3.42 27.98
CA ASP A 206 -4.43 -2.63 28.56
C ASP A 206 -3.26 -2.51 27.58
N GLY A 207 -2.98 -3.56 26.80
CA GLY A 207 -1.93 -3.54 25.78
C GLY A 207 -2.24 -2.61 24.62
N ARG A 208 -3.49 -2.60 24.14
CA ARG A 208 -3.94 -1.68 23.10
C ARG A 208 -3.90 -0.23 23.55
N GLN A 209 -4.34 0.06 24.79
CA GLN A 209 -4.14 1.38 25.39
C GLN A 209 -2.65 1.73 25.52
N TRP A 210 -1.81 0.77 25.93
CA TRP A 210 -0.37 0.97 26.02
C TRP A 210 0.26 1.31 24.67
N GLN A 211 -0.19 0.71 23.56
CA GLN A 211 0.30 1.06 22.21
C GLN A 211 0.07 2.55 21.92
N LYS A 212 -1.14 3.07 22.17
CA LYS A 212 -1.45 4.51 22.04
C LYS A 212 -0.59 5.38 22.96
N ASP A 213 -0.40 4.94 24.19
CA ASP A 213 0.40 5.69 25.17
C ASP A 213 1.88 5.68 24.81
N TYR A 214 2.41 4.59 24.26
CA TYR A 214 3.78 4.53 23.76
C TYR A 214 3.98 5.47 22.56
N LEU A 215 3.08 5.40 21.57
CA LEU A 215 3.13 6.24 20.37
C LEU A 215 2.97 7.74 20.69
N SER A 216 2.32 8.08 21.79
CA SER A 216 2.19 9.47 22.28
C SER A 216 3.23 9.87 23.34
N GLY A 217 4.19 9.00 23.65
CA GLY A 217 5.27 9.28 24.62
C GLY A 217 4.87 9.23 26.10
N LYS A 218 3.67 8.71 26.40
CA LYS A 218 3.11 8.59 27.76
C LYS A 218 3.49 7.28 28.46
N ALA A 219 3.92 6.26 27.72
CA ALA A 219 4.35 4.98 28.28
C ALA A 219 5.65 4.50 27.64
N ASN A 220 6.41 3.66 28.35
CA ASN A 220 7.64 3.07 27.84
C ASN A 220 7.73 1.59 28.25
N VAL A 221 8.55 0.80 27.57
CA VAL A 221 8.67 -0.65 27.69
C VAL A 221 9.12 -1.06 29.09
N SER A 222 10.25 -0.55 29.59
CA SER A 222 10.83 -0.98 30.88
C SER A 222 9.96 -0.66 32.11
N THR A 223 9.11 0.35 31.99
CA THR A 223 8.19 0.78 33.06
C THR A 223 6.84 0.06 33.02
N THR A 224 6.59 -0.74 31.98
CA THR A 224 5.31 -1.42 31.76
C THR A 224 5.47 -2.91 32.01
N LYS A 225 4.87 -3.40 33.09
CA LYS A 225 4.95 -4.82 33.46
C LYS A 225 4.51 -5.75 32.33
N GLY A 226 3.39 -5.46 31.67
CA GLY A 226 2.87 -6.31 30.58
C GLY A 226 3.84 -6.44 29.41
N MET A 227 4.55 -5.36 29.06
CA MET A 227 5.59 -5.42 28.03
C MET A 227 6.82 -6.18 28.47
N MET A 228 7.26 -6.01 29.72
CA MET A 228 8.38 -6.78 30.25
C MET A 228 8.06 -8.28 30.30
N ASP A 229 6.83 -8.65 30.66
CA ASP A 229 6.35 -10.04 30.60
C ASP A 229 6.38 -10.58 29.15
N SER A 230 6.02 -9.75 28.15
CA SER A 230 6.18 -10.10 26.72
C SER A 230 7.64 -10.30 26.33
N MET A 231 8.57 -9.45 26.79
CA MET A 231 10.00 -9.59 26.51
C MET A 231 10.56 -10.90 27.07
N GLU A 232 10.19 -11.25 28.31
CA GLU A 232 10.55 -12.54 28.90
C GLU A 232 9.98 -13.72 28.09
N TYR A 233 8.78 -13.57 27.55
CA TYR A 233 8.16 -14.58 26.70
C TYR A 233 8.91 -14.76 25.37
N ILE A 234 9.30 -13.66 24.72
CA ILE A 234 10.15 -13.68 23.52
C ILE A 234 11.49 -14.38 23.80
N GLU A 235 12.10 -14.18 24.97
CA GLU A 235 13.30 -14.93 25.36
C GLU A 235 13.06 -16.44 25.43
N LYS A 236 11.89 -16.89 25.91
CA LYS A 236 11.55 -18.32 25.87
C LYS A 236 11.50 -18.85 24.44
N TRP A 237 10.92 -18.10 23.50
CA TRP A 237 10.87 -18.46 22.08
C TRP A 237 12.27 -18.56 21.46
N LYS A 238 13.16 -17.61 21.76
CA LYS A 238 14.57 -17.65 21.35
C LYS A 238 15.32 -18.84 21.94
N ASN A 239 15.20 -19.06 23.25
CA ASN A 239 15.85 -20.18 23.94
C ASN A 239 15.37 -21.54 23.46
N LEU A 240 14.14 -21.63 22.95
CA LEU A 240 13.61 -22.85 22.35
C LEU A 240 14.19 -23.14 20.95
N GLY A 241 14.72 -22.11 20.28
CA GLY A 241 15.26 -22.19 18.91
C GLY A 241 14.30 -21.71 17.83
N MET A 242 13.11 -21.18 18.17
CA MET A 242 12.16 -20.66 17.18
C MET A 242 12.65 -19.36 16.54
N LEU A 243 13.39 -18.55 17.30
CA LEU A 243 13.97 -17.28 16.84
C LEU A 243 15.48 -17.38 16.58
N ASP A 244 16.01 -18.59 16.34
CA ASP A 244 17.42 -18.77 16.02
C ASP A 244 17.70 -18.52 14.54
N GLY A 245 18.11 -17.30 14.22
CA GLY A 245 18.46 -16.88 12.86
C GLY A 245 19.91 -17.17 12.46
N SER A 246 20.69 -17.89 13.27
CA SER A 246 22.10 -18.16 12.99
C SER A 246 22.35 -19.02 11.75
N ASN A 247 21.37 -19.83 11.34
CA ASN A 247 21.43 -20.70 10.16
C ASN A 247 20.64 -20.14 8.95
N SER A 248 20.10 -18.92 9.08
CA SER A 248 19.37 -18.25 8.01
C SER A 248 20.30 -17.37 7.19
N ASP A 249 19.93 -17.13 5.94
CA ASP A 249 20.65 -16.19 5.07
C ASP A 249 20.18 -14.75 5.36
N PRO A 250 21.08 -13.83 5.77
CA PRO A 250 20.72 -12.44 6.06
C PRO A 250 20.64 -11.54 4.82
N ILE A 251 20.95 -12.05 3.63
CA ILE A 251 21.00 -11.30 2.37
C ILE A 251 19.84 -11.70 1.46
N ASP A 252 19.46 -12.98 1.44
CA ASP A 252 18.46 -13.52 0.53
C ASP A 252 17.55 -14.56 1.19
N ASP A 253 16.32 -14.17 1.52
CA ASP A 253 15.33 -15.07 2.10
C ASP A 253 14.89 -16.19 1.14
N ALA A 254 15.14 -16.09 -0.16
CA ALA A 254 14.90 -17.20 -1.09
C ALA A 254 15.79 -18.40 -0.76
N VAL A 255 17.04 -18.15 -0.33
CA VAL A 255 17.96 -19.21 0.14
C VAL A 255 17.45 -19.84 1.43
N THR A 256 17.02 -19.01 2.40
CA THR A 256 16.40 -19.51 3.65
C THR A 256 15.18 -20.38 3.36
N ARG A 257 14.31 -19.95 2.44
CA ARG A 257 13.11 -20.69 2.03
C ARG A 257 13.46 -21.99 1.32
N GLU A 258 14.45 -21.98 0.43
CA GLU A 258 14.94 -23.20 -0.24
C GLU A 258 15.50 -24.21 0.77
N ASN A 259 16.28 -23.73 1.75
CA ASN A 259 16.80 -24.55 2.84
C ASN A 259 15.69 -25.13 3.71
N PHE A 260 14.61 -24.39 3.96
CA PHE A 260 13.43 -24.92 4.65
C PHE A 260 12.72 -26.00 3.82
N ILE A 261 12.45 -25.72 2.54
CA ILE A 261 11.70 -26.62 1.63
C ILE A 261 12.45 -27.94 1.40
N LYS A 262 13.77 -27.89 1.19
CA LYS A 262 14.60 -29.07 0.87
C LYS A 262 15.24 -29.70 2.11
N GLY A 263 15.28 -28.99 3.22
CA GLY A 263 15.99 -29.38 4.43
C GLY A 263 15.17 -30.26 5.36
N ASN A 264 15.80 -30.65 6.46
CA ASN A 264 15.18 -31.40 7.55
C ASN A 264 14.71 -30.44 8.65
N THR A 265 13.87 -29.46 8.30
CA THR A 265 13.45 -28.36 9.18
C THR A 265 11.94 -28.36 9.40
N LEU A 266 11.51 -28.21 10.65
CA LEU A 266 10.11 -28.37 11.02
C LEU A 266 9.26 -27.11 10.82
N PHE A 267 9.80 -25.94 11.19
CA PHE A 267 9.12 -24.65 11.15
C PHE A 267 9.89 -23.58 10.37
N MET A 268 9.16 -22.60 9.85
CA MET A 268 9.72 -21.37 9.27
C MET A 268 8.95 -20.15 9.75
N LEU A 269 9.67 -19.11 10.18
CA LEU A 269 9.11 -17.78 10.42
C LEU A 269 9.39 -16.88 9.22
N GLY A 270 8.43 -16.04 8.84
CA GLY A 270 8.54 -15.11 7.72
C GLY A 270 7.46 -15.33 6.67
N SER A 271 7.67 -14.76 5.49
CA SER A 271 6.77 -14.86 4.35
C SER A 271 6.68 -16.29 3.80
N GLN A 272 5.45 -16.79 3.69
CA GLN A 272 5.10 -18.05 3.05
C GLN A 272 5.16 -18.02 1.51
N ASN A 273 5.31 -16.84 0.90
CA ASN A 273 5.23 -16.69 -0.55
C ASN A 273 6.30 -17.54 -1.26
N GLY A 274 5.89 -18.30 -2.28
CA GLY A 274 6.78 -19.20 -3.01
C GLY A 274 7.04 -20.56 -2.35
N ILE A 275 6.42 -20.89 -1.21
CA ILE A 275 6.45 -22.24 -0.65
C ILE A 275 5.43 -23.15 -1.35
N THR A 276 4.24 -22.62 -1.62
CA THR A 276 3.11 -23.35 -2.23
C THR A 276 3.18 -23.42 -3.75
N ASP A 277 3.93 -22.51 -4.36
CA ASP A 277 3.91 -22.30 -5.82
C ASP A 277 4.93 -23.17 -6.56
N SER A 278 5.75 -23.94 -5.82
CA SER A 278 6.77 -24.76 -6.44
C SER A 278 6.26 -26.19 -6.66
N ASP A 279 6.09 -26.57 -7.92
CA ASP A 279 5.92 -27.96 -8.37
C ASP A 279 7.12 -28.88 -8.00
N ALA A 280 8.09 -28.35 -7.27
CA ALA A 280 9.36 -28.97 -6.90
C ALA A 280 9.38 -29.53 -5.47
N THR A 281 8.36 -29.31 -4.64
CA THR A 281 8.34 -29.88 -3.28
C THR A 281 7.73 -31.28 -3.28
N THR A 282 8.38 -32.21 -2.58
CA THR A 282 7.76 -33.50 -2.21
C THR A 282 6.97 -33.42 -0.91
N ASP A 283 7.21 -32.36 -0.13
CA ASP A 283 6.64 -32.18 1.19
C ASP A 283 5.42 -31.26 1.15
N GLU A 284 4.44 -31.56 2.00
CA GLU A 284 3.26 -30.74 2.23
C GLU A 284 3.51 -29.78 3.40
N PHE A 285 3.05 -28.54 3.26
CA PHE A 285 3.20 -27.50 4.28
C PHE A 285 1.84 -27.01 4.78
N GLY A 286 1.83 -26.42 5.98
CA GLY A 286 0.68 -25.74 6.55
C GLY A 286 1.09 -24.52 7.37
N LEU A 287 0.10 -23.81 7.90
CA LEU A 287 0.30 -22.63 8.74
C LEU A 287 -0.24 -22.88 10.15
N MET A 288 0.57 -22.64 11.17
CA MET A 288 0.12 -22.66 12.57
C MET A 288 0.14 -21.24 13.15
N PRO A 289 -0.66 -20.95 14.19
CA PRO A 289 -0.68 -19.62 14.78
C PRO A 289 0.59 -19.37 15.60
N TYR A 290 0.81 -18.11 15.99
CA TYR A 290 1.70 -17.81 17.10
C TYR A 290 1.06 -18.34 18.39
N LEU A 291 1.88 -19.02 19.20
CA LEU A 291 1.38 -19.78 20.36
C LEU A 291 1.50 -18.96 21.64
N SER A 292 0.42 -18.96 22.42
CA SER A 292 0.43 -18.55 23.82
C SER A 292 0.93 -19.69 24.72
N GLU A 293 1.26 -19.40 25.98
CA GLU A 293 1.82 -20.39 26.92
C GLU A 293 0.89 -21.62 27.08
N ASP A 294 -0.42 -21.40 27.18
CA ASP A 294 -1.44 -22.44 27.37
C ASP A 294 -2.30 -22.75 26.14
N GLY A 295 -2.08 -22.04 25.03
CA GLY A 295 -2.85 -22.20 23.79
C GLY A 295 -4.14 -21.38 23.70
N SER A 296 -4.56 -20.72 24.78
CA SER A 296 -5.87 -20.03 24.86
C SER A 296 -5.94 -18.72 24.08
N LYS A 297 -4.78 -18.14 23.72
CA LYS A 297 -4.65 -16.86 23.02
C LYS A 297 -3.77 -16.98 21.78
N ASN A 298 -3.83 -18.12 21.11
CA ASN A 298 -3.11 -18.30 19.86
C ASN A 298 -3.68 -17.35 18.80
N VAL A 299 -2.80 -16.72 18.03
CA VAL A 299 -3.21 -15.72 17.03
C VAL A 299 -2.55 -15.97 15.69
N TYR A 300 -3.33 -15.81 14.63
CA TYR A 300 -2.86 -15.52 13.29
C TYR A 300 -2.84 -14.00 13.08
N ILE A 301 -1.89 -13.49 12.30
CA ILE A 301 -1.76 -12.05 12.09
C ILE A 301 -2.36 -11.68 10.74
N LEU A 302 -3.31 -10.74 10.73
CA LEU A 302 -3.95 -10.32 9.49
C LEU A 302 -3.35 -9.03 8.96
N SER A 303 -3.17 -8.98 7.65
CA SER A 303 -2.80 -7.78 6.91
C SER A 303 -3.78 -7.56 5.79
N VAL A 304 -4.63 -6.55 5.93
CA VAL A 304 -5.62 -6.18 4.94
C VAL A 304 -4.94 -5.41 3.81
N GLY A 305 -5.24 -5.78 2.57
CA GLY A 305 -4.64 -5.12 1.40
C GLY A 305 -5.17 -3.71 1.20
N ARG A 306 -6.49 -3.52 1.32
CA ARG A 306 -7.18 -2.25 1.16
C ARG A 306 -8.35 -2.11 2.16
N TYR A 307 -8.63 -0.88 2.53
CA TYR A 307 -9.85 -0.50 3.22
C TYR A 307 -10.63 0.49 2.38
N TYR A 308 -11.95 0.38 2.36
CA TYR A 308 -12.83 1.23 1.56
C TYR A 308 -13.86 1.95 2.42
N GLY A 309 -13.96 3.26 2.27
CA GLY A 309 -14.92 4.10 2.98
C GLY A 309 -15.59 5.11 2.07
N LEU A 310 -16.67 5.71 2.56
CA LEU A 310 -17.41 6.74 1.85
C LEU A 310 -17.14 8.10 2.48
N ASN A 311 -16.76 9.07 1.67
CA ASN A 311 -16.54 10.44 2.14
C ASN A 311 -17.84 11.03 2.69
N LYS A 312 -17.77 11.58 3.90
CA LYS A 312 -18.91 12.17 4.61
C LYS A 312 -19.59 13.30 3.83
N GLN A 313 -18.85 14.00 2.97
CA GLN A 313 -19.38 15.07 2.12
C GLN A 313 -20.45 14.59 1.13
N LEU A 314 -20.56 13.28 0.86
CA LEU A 314 -21.63 12.69 0.07
C LEU A 314 -23.03 12.95 0.65
N GLU A 315 -23.16 13.23 1.96
CA GLU A 315 -24.45 13.64 2.58
C GLU A 315 -25.05 14.88 1.93
N ASN A 316 -24.22 15.71 1.29
CA ASN A 316 -24.64 16.94 0.62
C ASN A 316 -25.12 16.70 -0.83
N ASP A 317 -24.96 15.49 -1.38
CA ASP A 317 -25.37 15.13 -2.73
C ASP A 317 -26.04 13.75 -2.73
N SER A 318 -27.38 13.76 -2.70
CA SER A 318 -28.18 12.53 -2.63
C SER A 318 -27.97 11.59 -3.82
N GLN A 319 -27.69 12.12 -5.02
CA GLN A 319 -27.49 11.28 -6.21
C GLN A 319 -26.15 10.56 -6.12
N LYS A 320 -25.08 11.27 -5.76
CA LYS A 320 -23.77 10.66 -5.57
C LYS A 320 -23.74 9.70 -4.40
N LEU A 321 -24.41 10.02 -3.29
CA LEU A 321 -24.53 9.11 -2.16
C LEU A 321 -25.22 7.80 -2.56
N GLU A 322 -26.34 7.88 -3.29
CA GLU A 322 -27.03 6.69 -3.80
C GLU A 322 -26.12 5.85 -4.71
N ASP A 323 -25.43 6.49 -5.66
CA ASP A 323 -24.51 5.81 -6.57
C ASP A 323 -23.31 5.19 -5.83
N ALA A 324 -22.76 5.88 -4.82
CA ALA A 324 -21.64 5.38 -4.03
C ALA A 324 -22.05 4.17 -3.17
N LEU A 325 -23.25 4.19 -2.57
CA LEU A 325 -23.79 3.05 -1.84
C LEU A 325 -24.01 1.83 -2.75
N LYS A 326 -24.49 2.02 -3.98
CA LYS A 326 -24.59 0.95 -4.99
C LYS A 326 -23.22 0.34 -5.32
N VAL A 327 -22.18 1.15 -5.41
CA VAL A 327 -20.81 0.64 -5.60
C VAL A 327 -20.35 -0.14 -4.38
N MET A 328 -20.63 0.34 -3.16
CA MET A 328 -20.30 -0.40 -1.92
C MET A 328 -21.04 -1.72 -1.81
N GLU A 329 -22.29 -1.81 -2.27
CA GLU A 329 -23.03 -3.08 -2.35
C GLU A 329 -22.32 -4.10 -3.23
N VAL A 330 -21.85 -3.70 -4.41
CA VAL A 330 -21.09 -4.58 -5.31
C VAL A 330 -19.74 -4.93 -4.70
N LEU A 331 -19.01 -3.93 -4.21
CA LEU A 331 -17.71 -4.09 -3.55
C LEU A 331 -17.79 -5.09 -2.41
N SER A 332 -18.87 -5.08 -1.64
CA SER A 332 -19.10 -5.94 -0.46
C SER A 332 -19.58 -7.36 -0.80
N THR A 333 -19.12 -7.91 -1.93
CA THR A 333 -19.40 -9.28 -2.37
C THR A 333 -18.14 -9.99 -2.82
N VAL A 334 -18.16 -11.33 -2.84
CA VAL A 334 -17.07 -12.14 -3.37
C VAL A 334 -16.77 -11.76 -4.82
N GLU A 335 -17.78 -11.67 -5.70
CA GLU A 335 -17.58 -11.35 -7.13
C GLU A 335 -17.03 -9.94 -7.32
N GLY A 336 -17.60 -8.94 -6.64
CA GLY A 336 -17.18 -7.54 -6.74
C GLY A 336 -15.77 -7.30 -6.23
N THR A 337 -15.43 -7.71 -5.01
CA THR A 337 -14.05 -7.55 -4.51
C THR A 337 -13.06 -8.37 -5.33
N SER A 338 -13.39 -9.60 -5.71
CA SER A 338 -12.46 -10.43 -6.51
C SER A 338 -12.12 -9.81 -7.85
N SER A 339 -13.05 -9.07 -8.47
CA SER A 339 -12.82 -8.39 -9.75
C SER A 339 -11.78 -7.25 -9.71
N LEU A 340 -11.33 -6.84 -8.50
CA LEU A 340 -10.27 -5.86 -8.30
C LEU A 340 -8.86 -6.49 -8.24
N TYR A 341 -8.77 -7.83 -8.19
CA TYR A 341 -7.51 -8.54 -8.03
C TYR A 341 -7.26 -9.53 -9.17
N PRO A 342 -5.99 -9.71 -9.58
CA PRO A 342 -5.61 -10.82 -10.45
C PRO A 342 -5.91 -12.18 -9.79
N GLU A 343 -6.22 -13.20 -10.60
CA GLU A 343 -6.58 -14.54 -10.12
C GLU A 343 -5.46 -15.16 -9.26
N GLU A 344 -4.19 -14.99 -9.65
CA GLU A 344 -3.05 -15.47 -8.86
C GLU A 344 -2.98 -14.84 -7.46
N SER A 345 -3.34 -13.55 -7.33
CA SER A 345 -3.32 -12.86 -6.04
C SER A 345 -4.42 -13.35 -5.12
N LEU A 346 -5.56 -13.75 -5.67
CA LEU A 346 -6.69 -14.31 -4.90
C LEU A 346 -6.36 -15.68 -4.29
N LYS A 347 -5.51 -16.50 -4.93
CA LYS A 347 -5.07 -17.79 -4.36
C LYS A 347 -4.23 -17.64 -3.10
N ALA A 348 -3.53 -16.51 -2.98
CA ALA A 348 -2.68 -16.17 -1.86
C ALA A 348 -3.36 -15.24 -0.82
N SER A 349 -4.63 -14.90 -1.03
CA SER A 349 -5.41 -13.98 -0.19
C SER A 349 -6.68 -14.63 0.33
N LEU A 350 -7.28 -14.03 1.35
CA LEU A 350 -8.61 -14.33 1.87
C LEU A 350 -9.55 -13.16 1.60
N LEU A 351 -10.84 -13.43 1.52
CA LEU A 351 -11.89 -12.42 1.44
C LEU A 351 -12.66 -12.34 2.76
N PRO A 352 -13.12 -11.15 3.18
CA PRO A 352 -13.71 -10.93 4.49
C PRO A 352 -15.21 -11.31 4.56
N PHE A 353 -15.73 -12.06 3.59
CA PHE A 353 -17.16 -12.33 3.43
C PHE A 353 -17.56 -13.71 3.96
N LYS A 354 -18.79 -13.83 4.48
CA LYS A 354 -19.34 -15.08 5.05
C LYS A 354 -19.46 -16.21 4.04
N ASP A 355 -19.66 -15.88 2.77
CA ASP A 355 -19.78 -16.81 1.65
C ASP A 355 -18.45 -17.10 0.94
N ALA A 356 -17.38 -16.40 1.30
CA ALA A 356 -16.04 -16.67 0.80
C ALA A 356 -15.55 -18.03 1.31
N LYS A 357 -15.05 -18.86 0.39
CA LYS A 357 -14.46 -20.16 0.71
C LYS A 357 -12.96 -20.09 0.66
N ALA A 358 -12.31 -20.68 1.67
CA ALA A 358 -10.86 -20.80 1.73
C ALA A 358 -10.37 -22.22 1.38
N ASP A 359 -11.28 -23.17 1.13
CA ASP A 359 -10.95 -24.60 0.95
C ASP A 359 -9.92 -24.85 -0.17
N ASP A 360 -10.02 -24.08 -1.25
CA ASP A 360 -9.12 -24.17 -2.42
C ASP A 360 -7.90 -23.22 -2.30
N THR A 361 -7.69 -22.62 -1.13
CA THR A 361 -6.57 -21.70 -0.84
C THR A 361 -5.58 -22.32 0.13
N TYR A 362 -4.39 -21.71 0.23
CA TYR A 362 -3.39 -22.08 1.24
C TYR A 362 -3.91 -22.02 2.69
N TYR A 363 -4.97 -21.26 2.93
CA TYR A 363 -5.53 -21.02 4.26
C TYR A 363 -6.70 -21.95 4.62
N GLY A 364 -7.04 -22.93 3.79
CA GLY A 364 -8.18 -23.83 4.02
C GLY A 364 -8.14 -24.49 5.41
N ASP A 365 -6.98 -24.99 5.83
CA ASP A 365 -6.80 -25.65 7.14
C ASP A 365 -7.00 -24.72 8.35
N ILE A 366 -6.92 -23.40 8.15
CA ILE A 366 -6.94 -22.41 9.25
C ILE A 366 -8.16 -21.49 9.20
N ALA A 367 -9.02 -21.65 8.18
CA ALA A 367 -10.15 -20.78 7.93
C ALA A 367 -11.13 -20.73 9.11
N GLU A 368 -11.40 -21.87 9.75
CA GLU A 368 -12.25 -21.95 10.94
C GLU A 368 -11.67 -21.14 12.11
N ALA A 369 -10.36 -21.27 12.37
CA ALA A 369 -9.68 -20.55 13.45
C ALA A 369 -9.69 -19.03 13.22
N ILE A 370 -9.44 -18.59 11.98
CA ILE A 370 -9.51 -17.18 11.60
C ILE A 370 -10.94 -16.66 11.74
N ASN A 371 -11.94 -17.39 11.25
CA ASN A 371 -13.33 -16.96 11.33
C ASN A 371 -13.85 -16.90 12.78
N ALA A 372 -13.37 -17.78 13.65
CA ALA A 372 -13.63 -17.75 15.10
C ALA A 372 -13.00 -16.55 15.83
N GLY A 373 -12.13 -15.77 15.16
CA GLY A 373 -11.50 -14.58 15.72
C GLY A 373 -10.18 -14.82 16.43
N ASN A 374 -9.50 -15.94 16.15
CA ASN A 374 -8.14 -16.20 16.65
C ASN A 374 -7.11 -15.40 15.85
N THR A 375 -7.28 -14.07 15.83
CA THR A 375 -6.50 -13.14 15.01
C THR A 375 -6.05 -11.89 15.75
N ALA A 376 -4.98 -11.28 15.27
CA ALA A 376 -4.55 -9.93 15.64
C ALA A 376 -4.16 -9.14 14.37
N PRO A 377 -4.31 -7.82 14.34
CA PRO A 377 -3.89 -7.01 13.20
C PRO A 377 -2.36 -6.91 13.13
N LEU A 378 -1.83 -6.71 11.92
CA LEU A 378 -0.42 -6.36 11.75
C LEU A 378 -0.14 -4.97 12.34
N ILE A 379 0.66 -4.90 13.40
CA ILE A 379 1.04 -3.64 14.07
C ILE A 379 2.17 -2.97 13.28
N TYR A 380 1.86 -2.01 12.40
CA TYR A 380 2.84 -1.11 11.77
C TYR A 380 2.42 0.36 11.82
N THR A 381 1.12 0.66 11.71
CA THR A 381 0.58 2.02 11.70
C THR A 381 1.02 2.80 12.94
N GLY A 382 1.73 3.91 12.75
CA GLY A 382 2.27 4.76 13.82
C GLY A 382 3.66 4.33 14.34
N TRP A 383 4.14 3.14 13.99
CA TRP A 383 5.42 2.59 14.45
C TRP A 383 6.54 2.75 13.40
N GLU A 384 6.31 3.49 12.32
CA GLU A 384 7.21 3.60 11.17
C GLU A 384 8.61 4.05 11.56
N ASN A 385 8.72 4.97 12.51
CA ASN A 385 9.98 5.55 12.98
C ASN A 385 10.84 4.61 13.86
N THR A 386 10.29 3.48 14.32
CA THR A 386 11.04 2.47 15.11
C THR A 386 11.12 1.11 14.43
N LEU A 387 10.27 0.86 13.42
CA LEU A 387 10.16 -0.43 12.72
C LEU A 387 11.52 -0.95 12.24
N VAL A 388 12.31 -0.10 11.57
CA VAL A 388 13.61 -0.51 11.00
C VAL A 388 14.67 -0.69 12.09
N THR A 389 14.83 0.28 12.99
CA THR A 389 15.87 0.29 14.03
C THR A 389 15.66 -0.81 15.07
N THR A 390 14.45 -0.92 15.63
CA THR A 390 14.08 -2.01 16.53
C THR A 390 14.09 -3.35 15.80
N GLY A 391 13.60 -3.38 14.56
CA GLY A 391 13.63 -4.57 13.72
C GLY A 391 15.04 -5.12 13.53
N THR A 392 15.98 -4.28 13.12
CA THR A 392 17.41 -4.66 13.00
C THR A 392 17.97 -5.14 14.34
N LYS A 393 17.67 -4.47 15.45
CA LYS A 393 18.14 -4.90 16.78
C LYS A 393 17.59 -6.27 17.17
N MET A 394 16.34 -6.55 16.83
CA MET A 394 15.72 -7.85 17.05
C MET A 394 16.38 -8.93 16.17
N LEU A 395 16.71 -8.64 14.91
CA LEU A 395 17.48 -9.56 14.06
C LEU A 395 18.90 -9.83 14.60
N GLU A 396 19.56 -8.82 15.20
CA GLU A 396 20.83 -9.01 15.91
C GLU A 396 20.67 -9.92 17.13
N TYR A 397 19.60 -9.75 17.91
CA TYR A 397 19.26 -10.63 19.03
C TYR A 397 19.04 -12.08 18.57
N MET A 398 18.32 -12.26 17.46
CA MET A 398 18.11 -13.57 16.83
C MET A 398 19.40 -14.24 16.35
N GLN A 399 20.44 -13.45 16.08
CA GLN A 399 21.77 -13.91 15.69
C GLN A 399 22.78 -13.96 16.86
N ASN A 400 22.32 -13.78 18.10
CA ASN A 400 23.15 -13.73 19.31
C ASN A 400 24.17 -12.56 19.31
N LYS A 401 23.91 -11.49 18.55
CA LYS A 401 24.72 -10.26 18.47
C LYS A 401 24.22 -9.16 19.41
N ALA A 402 23.02 -9.32 19.96
CA ALA A 402 22.41 -8.41 20.93
C ALA A 402 21.66 -9.22 22.01
N THR A 403 21.22 -8.56 23.07
CA THR A 403 20.36 -9.12 24.12
C THR A 403 18.93 -8.56 24.00
N ILE A 404 17.95 -9.20 24.65
CA ILE A 404 16.58 -8.65 24.68
C ILE A 404 16.54 -7.26 25.33
N LYS A 405 17.46 -6.97 26.26
CA LYS A 405 17.58 -5.65 26.89
C LYS A 405 18.04 -4.59 25.90
N ASP A 406 18.85 -4.96 24.91
CA ASP A 406 19.25 -4.03 23.85
C ASP A 406 18.07 -3.76 22.90
N VAL A 407 17.20 -4.74 22.65
CA VAL A 407 15.94 -4.55 21.91
C VAL A 407 15.00 -3.62 22.67
N VAL A 408 14.80 -3.84 23.97
CA VAL A 408 14.03 -2.95 24.84
C VAL A 408 14.60 -1.54 24.75
N LYS A 409 15.90 -1.39 24.98
CA LYS A 409 16.59 -0.10 24.92
C LYS A 409 16.40 0.59 23.57
N GLN A 410 16.43 -0.15 22.46
CA GLN A 410 16.22 0.43 21.13
C GLN A 410 14.82 1.04 20.98
N LEU A 411 13.77 0.34 21.43
CA LEU A 411 12.42 0.91 21.49
C LEU A 411 12.40 2.19 22.33
N GLU A 412 13.02 2.17 23.52
CA GLU A 412 13.02 3.37 24.39
C GLU A 412 13.82 4.54 23.77
N ASP A 413 14.94 4.26 23.09
CA ASP A 413 15.76 5.25 22.41
C ASP A 413 15.05 5.84 21.18
N ASP A 414 14.24 5.02 20.50
CA ASP A 414 13.46 5.45 19.34
C ASP A 414 12.22 6.27 19.74
N GLN A 415 11.79 6.25 21.00
CA GLN A 415 10.57 6.92 21.46
C GLN A 415 10.56 8.41 21.10
N GLU A 416 11.69 9.11 21.24
CA GLU A 416 11.76 10.52 20.86
C GLU A 416 11.50 10.71 19.36
N SER A 417 12.03 9.83 18.51
CA SER A 417 11.74 9.86 17.07
C SER A 417 10.29 9.45 16.77
N VAL A 418 9.73 8.48 17.49
CA VAL A 418 8.32 8.10 17.33
C VAL A 418 7.39 9.28 17.64
N VAL A 419 7.65 10.01 18.71
CA VAL A 419 6.77 11.10 19.19
C VAL A 419 7.04 12.43 18.47
N ASN A 420 8.31 12.73 18.21
CA ASN A 420 8.77 14.07 17.81
C ASN A 420 9.48 14.11 16.46
N ASN A 421 9.55 13.01 15.68
CA ASN A 421 10.15 13.07 14.35
C ASN A 421 9.32 14.01 13.46
N LYS A 422 9.84 15.22 13.29
CA LYS A 422 9.42 16.16 12.27
C LYS A 422 10.40 15.98 11.13
N PRO A 423 9.95 15.43 9.98
CA PRO A 423 10.83 15.27 8.84
C PRO A 423 11.42 16.64 8.46
N GLU A 424 12.65 16.64 7.94
CA GLU A 424 13.30 17.88 7.51
C GLU A 424 12.43 18.60 6.49
N VAL A 425 12.11 19.86 6.79
CA VAL A 425 11.38 20.74 5.88
C VAL A 425 12.33 21.20 4.78
N ILE A 426 12.06 20.77 3.56
CA ILE A 426 12.84 21.11 2.37
C ILE A 426 12.42 22.49 1.84
N THR A 427 11.11 22.74 1.78
CA THR A 427 10.51 24.01 1.37
C THR A 427 9.09 24.13 1.95
N THR A 428 8.44 25.27 1.76
CA THR A 428 7.04 25.47 2.16
C THR A 428 6.24 25.95 0.95
N THR A 429 5.15 25.28 0.63
CA THR A 429 4.24 25.72 -0.43
C THR A 429 3.29 26.79 0.09
N THR A 430 2.96 27.75 -0.78
CA THR A 430 2.05 28.88 -0.46
C THR A 430 0.63 28.68 -0.98
N GLU A 431 0.46 27.68 -1.83
CA GLU A 431 -0.79 27.22 -2.42
C GLU A 431 -0.62 25.74 -2.86
N ASP A 432 -1.73 25.06 -3.14
CA ASP A 432 -1.69 23.72 -3.73
C ASP A 432 -1.06 23.80 -5.12
N ILE A 433 -0.07 22.94 -5.37
CA ILE A 433 0.59 22.82 -6.66
C ILE A 433 0.01 21.62 -7.37
N SER A 434 -0.73 21.87 -8.45
CA SER A 434 -1.37 20.83 -9.26
C SER A 434 -0.38 19.80 -9.80
N GLN A 435 -0.86 18.57 -10.00
CA GLN A 435 -0.07 17.46 -10.59
C GLN A 435 0.70 17.88 -11.85
N LYS A 436 0.05 18.65 -12.74
CA LYS A 436 0.67 19.13 -13.98
C LYS A 436 1.87 20.05 -13.71
N ASN A 437 1.77 20.93 -12.73
CA ASN A 437 2.84 21.84 -12.39
C ASN A 437 3.90 21.18 -11.50
N CYS A 438 3.53 20.18 -10.67
CA CYS A 438 4.50 19.24 -10.10
C CYS A 438 5.31 18.56 -11.22
N ALA A 439 4.68 18.06 -12.29
CA ALA A 439 5.39 17.47 -13.42
C ALA A 439 6.35 18.45 -14.12
N LYS A 440 5.99 19.73 -14.22
CA LYS A 440 6.91 20.77 -14.70
C LYS A 440 8.10 20.98 -13.76
N LEU A 441 7.87 21.07 -12.45
CA LEU A 441 8.92 21.23 -11.45
C LEU A 441 9.87 20.04 -11.45
N VAL A 442 9.33 18.81 -11.51
CA VAL A 442 10.10 17.57 -11.63
C VAL A 442 10.91 17.56 -12.93
N GLY A 443 10.31 17.92 -14.06
CA GLY A 443 11.03 17.99 -15.34
C GLY A 443 12.17 19.00 -15.32
N ARG A 444 11.94 20.19 -14.74
CA ARG A 444 12.98 21.20 -14.55
C ARG A 444 14.09 20.70 -13.62
N CYS A 445 13.73 20.06 -12.51
CA CYS A 445 14.67 19.43 -11.59
C CYS A 445 15.57 18.42 -12.33
N PHE A 446 14.96 17.49 -13.07
CA PHE A 446 15.67 16.43 -13.77
C PHE A 446 16.56 16.98 -14.88
N ALA A 447 16.08 17.98 -15.64
CA ALA A 447 16.88 18.60 -16.69
C ALA A 447 18.10 19.33 -16.10
N GLN A 448 17.93 20.10 -15.03
CA GLN A 448 19.03 20.81 -14.38
C GLN A 448 20.05 19.85 -13.76
N ALA A 449 19.60 18.80 -13.07
CA ALA A 449 20.48 17.82 -12.45
C ALA A 449 21.37 17.09 -13.47
N THR A 450 20.81 16.78 -14.64
CA THR A 450 21.49 16.02 -15.71
C THR A 450 22.16 16.89 -16.77
N ASN A 451 22.12 18.22 -16.61
CA ASN A 451 22.54 19.20 -17.64
C ASN A 451 21.85 19.00 -19.00
N SER A 452 20.59 18.54 -18.99
CA SER A 452 19.77 18.41 -20.19
C SER A 452 19.20 19.77 -20.63
N ASP A 453 18.98 19.93 -21.94
CA ASP A 453 18.40 21.15 -22.51
C ASP A 453 16.94 21.35 -22.11
N LEU A 454 16.20 20.25 -21.92
CA LEU A 454 14.78 20.21 -21.59
C LEU A 454 14.37 18.86 -20.96
N ALA A 455 13.11 18.73 -20.57
CA ALA A 455 12.54 17.46 -20.12
C ALA A 455 11.19 17.10 -20.76
N LEU A 456 10.94 15.79 -20.84
CA LEU A 456 9.63 15.18 -21.11
C LEU A 456 9.22 14.33 -19.90
N VAL A 457 8.13 14.70 -19.25
CA VAL A 457 7.64 14.01 -18.04
C VAL A 457 6.23 13.53 -18.26
N SER A 458 5.99 12.22 -18.19
CA SER A 458 4.64 11.67 -18.33
C SER A 458 3.78 11.97 -17.10
N LEU A 459 2.45 12.08 -17.29
CA LEU A 459 1.49 12.22 -16.20
C LEU A 459 0.90 10.87 -15.82
N GLY A 460 0.80 10.62 -14.51
CA GLY A 460 0.04 9.49 -13.98
C GLY A 460 -1.46 9.75 -14.07
N THR A 461 -2.14 9.06 -14.97
CA THR A 461 -3.61 9.03 -15.04
C THR A 461 -4.08 7.59 -15.13
N TRP A 462 -5.37 7.33 -14.98
CA TRP A 462 -5.91 6.01 -15.22
C TRP A 462 -6.43 5.96 -16.65
N ILE A 463 -6.03 4.94 -17.39
CA ILE A 463 -6.55 4.69 -18.74
C ILE A 463 -7.05 3.24 -18.80
N SER A 464 -8.34 3.10 -19.13
CA SER A 464 -8.98 1.80 -19.34
C SER A 464 -8.21 1.00 -20.39
N GLY A 465 -7.99 -0.29 -20.12
CA GLY A 465 -7.26 -1.22 -20.97
C GLY A 465 -5.74 -1.25 -20.75
N ASN A 466 -5.19 -0.43 -19.85
CA ASN A 466 -3.75 -0.47 -19.51
C ASN A 466 -3.39 -1.43 -18.36
N GLY A 467 -4.37 -2.10 -17.75
CA GLY A 467 -4.13 -3.09 -16.70
C GLY A 467 -3.60 -2.50 -15.40
N LEU A 468 -2.91 -3.31 -14.60
CA LEU A 468 -2.44 -2.95 -13.25
C LEU A 468 -1.25 -1.97 -13.27
N ASP A 469 -0.32 -2.14 -14.20
CA ASP A 469 0.97 -1.44 -14.21
C ASP A 469 0.88 0.04 -14.65
N GLN A 470 -0.32 0.51 -15.01
CA GLN A 470 -0.69 1.88 -15.39
C GLN A 470 0.51 2.76 -15.84
N ASN A 471 0.84 3.84 -15.15
CA ASN A 471 2.01 4.67 -15.44
C ASN A 471 2.86 4.88 -14.17
N ASN A 472 3.78 3.95 -13.92
CA ASN A 472 4.71 3.99 -12.78
C ASN A 472 5.91 4.94 -12.97
N ASP A 473 6.03 5.56 -14.15
CA ASP A 473 7.10 6.47 -14.51
C ASP A 473 6.62 7.92 -14.68
N GLY A 474 5.36 8.17 -14.30
CA GLY A 474 4.73 9.47 -14.37
C GLY A 474 4.66 10.16 -13.02
N VAL A 475 4.44 11.47 -13.07
CA VAL A 475 4.06 12.23 -11.87
C VAL A 475 2.58 11.99 -11.61
N SER A 476 2.24 11.29 -10.53
CA SER A 476 0.86 10.98 -10.15
C SER A 476 0.30 11.90 -9.05
N GLY A 477 1.17 12.43 -8.19
CA GLY A 477 0.77 13.25 -7.04
C GLY A 477 0.68 14.75 -7.33
N LYS A 478 0.23 15.49 -6.31
CA LYS A 478 0.26 16.96 -6.22
C LYS A 478 0.88 17.36 -4.88
N LEU A 479 1.27 18.62 -4.71
CA LEU A 479 1.72 19.13 -3.40
C LEU A 479 0.65 20.03 -2.79
N TYR A 480 0.40 19.88 -1.50
CA TYR A 480 -0.55 20.68 -0.74
C TYR A 480 0.11 21.90 -0.11
N THR A 481 -0.69 22.87 0.32
CA THR A 481 -0.24 24.10 1.00
C THR A 481 0.26 23.83 2.43
N LYS A 482 1.53 23.42 2.56
CA LYS A 482 2.16 23.05 3.84
C LYS A 482 3.69 23.08 3.77
N ASP A 483 4.34 22.74 4.88
CA ASP A 483 5.75 22.38 4.87
C ASP A 483 5.95 21.07 4.09
N ILE A 484 6.90 21.07 3.17
CA ILE A 484 7.18 19.97 2.25
C ILE A 484 8.44 19.25 2.71
N THR A 485 8.30 17.95 2.89
CA THR A 485 9.35 17.04 3.35
C THR A 485 9.82 16.13 2.22
N VAL A 486 10.81 15.27 2.48
CA VAL A 486 11.21 14.25 1.50
C VAL A 486 10.07 13.27 1.20
N ASP A 487 9.22 12.97 2.19
CA ASP A 487 8.10 12.05 2.00
C ASP A 487 7.06 12.65 1.06
N ASP A 488 6.77 13.94 1.19
CA ASP A 488 5.90 14.66 0.26
C ASP A 488 6.47 14.66 -1.16
N LEU A 489 7.78 14.93 -1.33
CA LEU A 489 8.44 14.85 -2.63
C LEU A 489 8.38 13.43 -3.21
N SER A 490 8.49 12.39 -2.38
CA SER A 490 8.40 10.99 -2.81
C SER A 490 7.05 10.65 -3.45
N THR A 491 6.00 11.44 -3.17
CA THR A 491 4.68 11.24 -3.79
C THR A 491 4.61 11.74 -5.24
N ILE A 492 5.47 12.69 -5.62
CA ILE A 492 5.47 13.32 -6.96
C ILE A 492 6.68 12.94 -7.81
N ILE A 493 7.75 12.38 -7.22
CA ILE A 493 8.98 12.05 -7.94
C ILE A 493 8.87 10.66 -8.58
N PRO A 494 8.90 10.55 -9.93
CA PRO A 494 8.70 9.27 -10.59
C PRO A 494 9.78 8.26 -10.25
N THR A 495 11.04 8.69 -10.08
CA THR A 495 12.15 7.78 -9.78
C THR A 495 12.06 7.09 -8.41
N GLY A 496 11.15 7.53 -7.53
CA GLY A 496 11.10 7.05 -6.15
C GLY A 496 12.42 7.27 -5.42
N TRP A 497 12.74 6.37 -4.48
CA TRP A 497 13.85 6.52 -3.54
C TRP A 497 15.24 6.26 -4.12
N SER A 498 15.36 5.35 -5.10
CA SER A 498 16.65 4.82 -5.52
C SER A 498 16.90 4.88 -7.03
N ARG A 499 15.87 5.07 -7.86
CA ARG A 499 16.07 5.11 -9.31
C ARG A 499 16.75 6.40 -9.73
N THR A 500 17.48 6.30 -10.83
CA THR A 500 18.28 7.38 -11.39
C THR A 500 17.56 8.03 -12.57
N ILE A 501 17.85 9.32 -12.79
CA ILE A 501 17.27 10.09 -13.89
C ILE A 501 17.81 9.55 -15.22
N GLN A 502 16.91 9.32 -16.18
CA GLN A 502 17.26 8.87 -17.52
C GLN A 502 17.31 10.05 -18.51
N THR A 503 18.21 9.97 -19.49
CA THR A 503 18.34 10.97 -20.55
C THR A 503 18.37 10.33 -21.94
N VAL A 504 17.96 11.09 -22.96
CA VAL A 504 17.97 10.66 -24.36
C VAL A 504 18.31 11.85 -25.26
N ARG A 505 18.97 11.61 -26.40
CA ARG A 505 19.24 12.65 -27.41
C ARG A 505 18.19 12.60 -28.51
N LEU A 506 17.39 13.65 -28.68
CA LEU A 506 16.29 13.69 -29.65
C LEU A 506 16.34 14.97 -30.49
N THR A 507 15.91 14.89 -31.75
CA THR A 507 15.67 16.09 -32.56
C THR A 507 14.42 16.84 -32.08
N GLY A 508 14.33 18.14 -32.35
CA GLY A 508 13.14 18.93 -32.02
C GLY A 508 11.87 18.34 -32.64
N LYS A 509 11.96 17.75 -33.83
CA LYS A 509 10.86 17.01 -34.48
C LYS A 509 10.47 15.77 -33.66
N GLN A 510 11.41 14.92 -33.28
CA GLN A 510 11.14 13.73 -32.48
C GLN A 510 10.49 14.08 -31.13
N ILE A 511 10.95 15.15 -30.48
CA ILE A 511 10.36 15.63 -29.21
C ILE A 511 8.90 16.06 -29.41
N GLN A 512 8.61 16.81 -30.48
CA GLN A 512 7.24 17.24 -30.81
C GLN A 512 6.33 16.07 -31.17
N ASP A 513 6.85 15.06 -31.85
CA ASP A 513 6.10 13.86 -32.22
C ASP A 513 5.79 13.03 -30.96
N LEU A 514 6.77 12.80 -30.07
CA LEU A 514 6.55 12.14 -28.77
C LEU A 514 5.55 12.93 -27.89
N TYR A 515 5.65 14.26 -27.84
CA TYR A 515 4.74 15.09 -27.05
C TYR A 515 3.29 14.99 -27.54
N LYS A 516 3.07 14.77 -28.84
CA LYS A 516 1.73 14.55 -29.42
C LYS A 516 1.25 13.11 -29.29
N GLU A 517 2.14 12.14 -29.47
CA GLU A 517 1.84 10.71 -29.38
C GLU A 517 1.53 10.32 -27.93
N GLY A 518 2.32 10.81 -26.98
CA GLY A 518 2.26 10.40 -25.58
C GLY A 518 3.14 9.19 -25.28
N TYR A 519 3.03 8.71 -24.05
CA TYR A 519 3.78 7.59 -23.51
C TYR A 519 2.92 6.32 -23.49
N ASP A 520 3.26 5.33 -24.31
CA ASP A 520 2.70 3.99 -24.19
C ASP A 520 3.51 3.20 -23.15
N ALA A 521 3.01 3.13 -21.92
CA ALA A 521 3.72 2.49 -20.82
C ALA A 521 3.71 0.96 -20.90
N VAL A 522 2.68 0.39 -21.52
CA VAL A 522 2.37 -1.05 -21.46
C VAL A 522 2.19 -1.69 -22.84
N GLY A 523 2.37 -0.94 -23.93
CA GLY A 523 2.33 -1.44 -25.31
C GLY A 523 0.92 -1.64 -25.86
N THR A 524 -0.08 -0.99 -25.28
CA THR A 524 -1.51 -1.14 -25.66
C THR A 524 -1.94 -0.14 -26.72
N GLY A 525 -1.14 0.90 -26.99
CA GLY A 525 -1.48 2.05 -27.81
C GLY A 525 -2.34 3.10 -27.09
N ASN A 526 -2.63 2.91 -25.80
CA ASN A 526 -3.37 3.86 -24.97
C ASN A 526 -2.40 4.73 -24.17
N ASN A 527 -2.09 5.90 -24.73
CA ASN A 527 -0.93 6.67 -24.30
C ASN A 527 -1.23 7.68 -23.19
N TYR A 528 -0.30 7.83 -22.24
CA TYR A 528 -0.29 8.88 -21.24
C TYR A 528 0.25 10.19 -21.82
N SER A 529 -0.29 11.32 -21.37
CA SER A 529 0.22 12.62 -21.83
C SER A 529 1.60 12.93 -21.24
N TYR A 530 2.49 13.46 -22.07
CA TYR A 530 3.71 14.11 -21.60
C TYR A 530 3.45 15.57 -21.23
N ILE A 531 4.26 16.09 -20.32
CA ILE A 531 4.52 17.52 -20.12
C ILE A 531 5.90 17.81 -20.70
N LEU A 532 5.92 18.68 -21.72
CA LEU A 532 7.15 19.24 -22.27
C LEU A 532 7.58 20.44 -21.41
N VAL A 533 8.78 20.33 -20.84
CA VAL A 533 9.36 21.30 -19.90
C VAL A 533 10.62 21.86 -20.54
N SER A 534 10.56 23.09 -21.06
CA SER A 534 11.66 23.68 -21.83
C SER A 534 11.75 25.19 -21.63
N PRO A 535 12.94 25.76 -21.40
CA PRO A 535 13.14 27.22 -21.39
C PRO A 535 13.39 27.77 -22.81
N ILE A 536 13.54 26.88 -23.80
CA ILE A 536 13.89 27.22 -25.18
C ILE A 536 12.80 26.78 -26.16
N LYS A 537 12.72 27.49 -27.28
CA LYS A 537 11.88 27.09 -28.41
C LYS A 537 12.60 25.99 -29.20
N LEU A 538 11.87 24.92 -29.52
CA LEU A 538 12.38 23.80 -30.29
C LEU A 538 12.51 24.14 -31.78
N GLU A 539 13.65 23.78 -32.36
CA GLU A 539 13.94 23.79 -33.80
C GLU A 539 13.94 22.34 -34.30
N GLU A 540 13.23 22.07 -35.40
CA GLU A 540 12.92 20.70 -35.83
C GLU A 540 14.16 19.81 -36.02
N ASP A 541 15.20 20.34 -36.66
CA ASP A 541 16.40 19.58 -37.04
C ASP A 541 17.52 19.63 -35.99
N LYS A 542 17.36 20.42 -34.92
CA LYS A 542 18.36 20.51 -33.85
C LYS A 542 18.20 19.34 -32.88
N THR A 543 19.31 18.72 -32.49
CA THR A 543 19.34 17.67 -31.44
C THR A 543 19.51 18.30 -30.07
N TYR A 544 18.73 17.81 -29.11
CA TYR A 544 18.72 18.23 -27.72
C TYR A 544 18.99 17.02 -26.81
N GLN A 545 19.65 17.26 -25.68
CA GLN A 545 19.66 16.32 -24.56
C GLN A 545 18.38 16.51 -23.74
N VAL A 546 17.63 15.43 -23.53
CA VAL A 546 16.33 15.45 -22.89
C VAL A 546 16.36 14.56 -21.65
N ALA A 547 16.05 15.13 -20.49
CA ALA A 547 15.74 14.32 -19.31
C ALA A 547 14.32 13.76 -19.48
N ILE A 548 14.12 12.46 -19.33
CA ILE A 548 12.86 11.82 -19.69
C ILE A 548 12.35 10.89 -18.59
N SER A 549 11.05 10.99 -18.31
CA SER A 549 10.32 10.12 -17.38
C SER A 549 9.06 9.57 -18.05
N GLY A 550 8.97 8.24 -18.13
CA GLY A 550 8.05 7.51 -19.00
C GLY A 550 8.73 7.25 -20.34
N ILE A 551 9.36 6.09 -20.49
CA ILE A 551 10.13 5.73 -21.70
C ILE A 551 9.51 4.45 -22.25
N SER A 552 8.87 4.53 -23.41
CA SER A 552 8.24 3.35 -24.03
C SER A 552 9.28 2.38 -24.58
N ASP A 553 8.92 1.11 -24.69
CA ASP A 553 9.79 0.10 -25.30
C ASP A 553 10.10 0.42 -26.76
N LYS A 554 9.14 1.02 -27.47
CA LYS A 554 9.37 1.60 -28.81
C LYS A 554 10.51 2.62 -28.78
N LEU A 555 10.48 3.59 -27.87
CA LEU A 555 11.54 4.59 -27.76
C LEU A 555 12.89 3.97 -27.42
N LYS A 556 12.93 3.00 -26.48
CA LYS A 556 14.16 2.25 -26.15
C LYS A 556 14.71 1.46 -27.34
N SER A 557 13.85 0.99 -28.25
CA SER A 557 14.27 0.27 -29.45
C SER A 557 14.81 1.17 -30.57
N GLU A 558 14.36 2.42 -30.60
CA GLU A 558 14.70 3.39 -31.65
C GLU A 558 15.87 4.31 -31.26
N MET A 559 16.07 4.54 -29.96
CA MET A 559 17.00 5.54 -29.43
C MET A 559 17.83 5.00 -28.26
N GLU A 560 19.07 5.47 -28.13
CA GLU A 560 19.91 5.17 -26.98
C GLU A 560 19.48 6.01 -25.76
N VAL A 561 19.00 5.33 -24.72
CA VAL A 561 18.66 5.93 -23.42
C VAL A 561 19.85 5.74 -22.48
N THR A 562 20.29 6.83 -21.85
CA THR A 562 21.43 6.86 -20.95
C THR A 562 20.98 7.07 -19.50
N ASP A 563 21.41 6.17 -18.62
CA ASP A 563 21.33 6.36 -17.18
C ASP A 563 22.35 7.42 -16.73
N SER A 564 21.87 8.49 -16.08
CA SER A 564 22.74 9.56 -15.58
C SER A 564 23.55 9.18 -14.34
N GLY A 565 23.15 8.12 -13.63
CA GLY A 565 23.68 7.77 -12.31
C GLY A 565 23.24 8.72 -11.17
N ILE A 566 22.41 9.72 -11.46
CA ILE A 566 21.93 10.69 -10.47
C ILE A 566 20.60 10.20 -9.89
N VAL A 567 20.57 9.95 -8.59
CA VAL A 567 19.36 9.55 -7.86
C VAL A 567 18.35 10.69 -7.85
N GLY A 568 17.14 10.43 -8.36
CA GLY A 568 16.17 11.51 -8.63
C GLY A 568 15.61 12.18 -7.37
N ILE A 569 15.44 11.44 -6.25
CA ILE A 569 14.98 12.04 -4.99
C ILE A 569 16.05 12.96 -4.37
N ASP A 570 17.34 12.66 -4.54
CA ASP A 570 18.41 13.51 -4.03
C ASP A 570 18.53 14.80 -4.86
N ALA A 571 18.40 14.68 -6.18
CA ALA A 571 18.27 15.84 -7.06
C ALA A 571 17.05 16.71 -6.68
N ALA A 572 15.93 16.08 -6.33
CA ALA A 572 14.72 16.78 -5.88
C ALA A 572 14.98 17.54 -4.57
N LYS A 573 15.56 16.92 -3.55
CA LYS A 573 15.92 17.61 -2.29
C LYS A 573 16.75 18.86 -2.56
N GLU A 574 17.78 18.75 -3.40
CA GLU A 574 18.62 19.90 -3.74
C GLU A 574 17.86 20.97 -4.54
N PHE A 575 17.05 20.57 -5.51
CA PHE A 575 16.29 21.49 -6.36
C PHE A 575 15.20 22.23 -5.58
N PHE A 576 14.34 21.50 -4.87
CA PHE A 576 13.24 22.07 -4.10
C PHE A 576 13.76 22.85 -2.87
N GLY A 577 14.88 22.44 -2.28
CA GLY A 577 15.52 23.16 -1.16
C GLY A 577 16.08 24.53 -1.52
N LYS A 578 16.20 24.87 -2.82
CA LYS A 578 16.57 26.22 -3.27
C LYS A 578 15.43 27.23 -3.11
N PHE A 579 14.19 26.76 -2.95
CA PHE A 579 13.02 27.59 -2.77
C PHE A 579 12.78 27.83 -1.28
N LYS A 580 12.82 29.09 -0.84
CA LYS A 580 12.34 29.44 0.51
C LYS A 580 10.84 29.14 0.64
N THR A 581 10.10 29.45 -0.41
CA THR A 581 8.69 29.14 -0.57
C THR A 581 8.44 28.73 -2.01
N LEU A 582 7.46 27.86 -2.24
CA LEU A 582 7.10 27.33 -3.54
C LEU A 582 5.63 27.64 -3.88
N SER A 583 5.34 27.93 -5.14
CA SER A 583 4.00 28.27 -5.64
C SER A 583 3.77 27.67 -7.02
N GLU A 584 2.53 27.73 -7.52
CA GLU A 584 2.21 27.28 -8.89
C GLU A 584 3.01 28.07 -9.95
N ALA A 585 3.36 29.33 -9.66
CA ALA A 585 4.10 30.18 -10.56
C ALA A 585 5.58 29.75 -10.74
N ASP A 586 6.15 29.04 -9.77
CA ASP A 586 7.54 28.57 -9.81
C ASP A 586 7.75 27.38 -10.77
N ALA A 587 6.65 26.76 -11.21
CA ALA A 587 6.63 25.68 -12.18
C ALA A 587 7.04 26.12 -13.59
N GLU A 588 6.97 27.41 -13.90
CA GLU A 588 7.41 27.94 -15.19
C GLU A 588 8.94 28.02 -15.27
N TRP A 589 9.52 27.29 -16.23
CA TRP A 589 10.95 27.35 -16.51
C TRP A 589 11.22 28.47 -17.52
N LYS A 590 11.79 29.56 -17.02
CA LYS A 590 12.15 30.75 -17.80
C LYS A 590 13.58 30.70 -18.31
#